data_AF-A0AAD5KCG8-F1
#
_entry.id   AF-A0AAD5KCG8-F1
#
_cell.length_a   1.000
_cell.length_b   1.000
_cell.length_c   1.000
_cell.angle_alpha   90.00
_cell.angle_beta   90.00
_cell.angle_gamma   90.00
#
_symmetry.space_group_name_H-M   'P 1'
#
loop_
_entity.id
_entity.type
_entity.pdbx_description
1 polymer ?
#
loop_
_entity_poly.entity_id
_entity_poly.type
_entity_poly.pdbx_seq_one_letter_code
_entity_poly.pdbx_strand_id
1 'polypeptide(L)'
;VQEGICDRFLEKFNTMTLSGKVGNSFDEEDTFRGSQVSETLFKHVMEYIGIGKKEGATCYLGGKRSGTEGYFIEPTIFTDAKPNMRITKEEIFDPVVVISKFKVDVDGVVALANDTSYDLTASVLLPISRVTSMFPMPFYSVFVNWYNVVTVNSPFGGYKQSGIGRENNEYVFQIYTQVKAVKVNLGNYF
;
A
#
# COMPACT_ATOMS: atom_id res chain seq x y z
N VAL A 1 10.63 1.71 8.68
CA VAL A 1 11.97 2.28 8.40
C VAL A 1 12.96 1.80 9.46
N GLN A 2 14.20 1.45 9.09
CA GLN A 2 15.19 0.95 10.04
C GLN A 2 15.55 2.03 11.07
N GLU A 3 15.62 1.68 12.35
CA GLU A 3 15.72 2.63 13.47
C GLU A 3 16.86 3.65 13.32
N GLY A 4 18.04 3.21 12.89
CA GLY A 4 19.24 4.05 12.75
C GLY A 4 19.16 5.12 11.65
N ILE A 5 18.15 5.08 10.78
CA ILE A 5 17.92 6.10 9.74
C ILE A 5 16.54 6.75 9.83
N CYS A 6 15.70 6.34 10.78
CA CYS A 6 14.29 6.72 10.77
C CYS A 6 14.08 8.21 10.96
N ASP A 7 14.85 8.87 11.84
CA ASP A 7 14.65 10.30 12.11
C ASP A 7 15.05 11.14 10.89
N ARG A 8 16.19 10.82 10.25
CA ARG A 8 16.61 11.45 8.98
C ARG A 8 15.65 11.16 7.83
N PHE A 9 15.07 9.96 7.79
CA PHE A 9 14.05 9.63 6.81
C PHE A 9 12.79 10.46 7.02
N LEU A 10 12.31 10.56 8.26
CA LEU A 10 11.10 11.30 8.61
C LEU A 10 11.22 12.79 8.28
N GLU A 11 12.37 13.40 8.58
CA GLU A 11 12.66 14.79 8.22
C GLU A 11 12.55 15.00 6.70
N LYS A 12 13.26 14.19 5.90
CA LYS A 12 13.22 14.30 4.43
C LYS A 12 11.85 13.99 3.86
N PHE A 13 11.17 12.98 4.39
CA PHE A 13 9.84 12.58 3.95
C PHE A 13 8.82 13.69 4.22
N ASN A 14 8.92 14.35 5.39
CA ASN A 14 8.10 15.52 5.72
C ASN A 14 8.35 16.68 4.75
N THR A 15 9.61 17.04 4.49
CA THR A 15 9.95 18.11 3.54
C THR A 15 9.37 17.84 2.15
N MET A 16 9.53 16.61 1.64
CA MET A 16 8.97 16.21 0.34
C MET A 16 7.44 16.17 0.34
N THR A 17 6.83 15.82 1.47
CA THR A 17 5.36 15.80 1.59
C THR A 17 4.80 17.22 1.53
N LEU A 18 5.45 18.17 2.22
CA LEU A 18 5.04 19.58 2.28
C LEU A 18 5.33 20.35 0.99
N SER A 19 6.24 19.89 0.14
CA SER A 19 6.48 20.53 -1.16
C SER A 19 5.33 20.33 -2.16
N GLY A 20 4.46 19.35 -1.93
CA GLY A 20 3.28 19.12 -2.78
C GLY A 20 2.06 19.90 -2.28
N LYS A 21 1.54 20.82 -3.10
CA LYS A 21 0.32 21.57 -2.79
C LYS A 21 -0.92 20.67 -2.93
N VAL A 22 -1.86 20.83 -2.00
CA VAL A 22 -3.22 20.29 -2.13
C VAL A 22 -4.10 21.36 -2.76
N GLY A 23 -4.81 21.03 -3.84
CA GLY A 23 -5.55 22.04 -4.59
C GLY A 23 -6.41 21.46 -5.71
N ASN A 24 -6.95 22.34 -6.55
CA ASN A 24 -7.75 21.95 -7.71
C ASN A 24 -6.88 21.19 -8.72
N SER A 25 -7.33 20.01 -9.14
CA SER A 25 -6.60 19.15 -10.07
C SER A 25 -6.41 19.77 -11.46
N PHE A 26 -7.16 20.82 -11.82
CA PHE A 26 -6.95 21.57 -13.07
C PHE A 26 -5.80 22.59 -13.00
N ASP A 27 -5.29 22.90 -11.82
CA ASP A 27 -4.14 23.80 -11.63
C ASP A 27 -2.84 22.99 -11.71
N GLU A 28 -2.53 22.42 -12.87
CA GLU A 28 -1.48 21.41 -13.07
C GLU A 28 -0.06 21.87 -12.69
N GLU A 29 0.24 23.17 -12.79
CA GLU A 29 1.55 23.72 -12.43
C GLU A 29 1.77 23.78 -10.91
N ASP A 30 0.68 23.88 -10.15
CA ASP A 30 0.69 24.25 -8.75
C ASP A 30 0.23 23.11 -7.84
N THR A 31 -0.72 22.28 -8.31
CA THR A 31 -1.37 21.23 -7.52
C THR A 31 -0.68 19.88 -7.69
N PHE A 32 -0.22 19.31 -6.58
CA PHE A 32 0.31 17.95 -6.55
C PHE A 32 -0.75 16.90 -6.14
N ARG A 33 -1.73 17.29 -5.30
CA ARG A 33 -2.81 16.39 -4.85
C ARG A 33 -4.18 17.03 -4.96
N GLY A 34 -5.12 16.29 -5.53
CA GLY A 34 -6.53 16.64 -5.62
C GLY A 34 -7.34 16.25 -4.39
N SER A 35 -8.66 16.38 -4.51
CA SER A 35 -9.63 16.00 -3.48
C SER A 35 -9.90 14.49 -3.49
N GLN A 36 -10.43 13.98 -2.38
CA GLN A 36 -11.03 12.65 -2.33
C GLN A 36 -12.24 12.57 -3.28
N VAL A 37 -12.51 11.38 -3.81
CA VAL A 37 -13.54 11.16 -4.85
C VAL A 37 -14.97 11.43 -4.38
N SER A 38 -15.25 11.30 -3.08
CA SER A 38 -16.59 11.43 -2.51
C SER A 38 -16.57 11.87 -1.06
N GLU A 39 -17.73 12.35 -0.58
CA GLU A 39 -17.93 12.67 0.84
C GLU A 39 -17.76 11.44 1.73
N THR A 40 -18.21 10.28 1.27
CA THR A 40 -18.09 9.01 2.01
C THR A 40 -16.64 8.67 2.27
N LEU A 41 -15.79 8.72 1.23
CA LEU A 41 -14.36 8.48 1.39
C LEU A 41 -13.70 9.55 2.26
N PHE A 42 -14.06 10.83 2.08
CA PHE A 42 -13.56 11.91 2.93
C PHE A 42 -13.87 11.68 4.41
N LYS A 43 -15.12 11.38 4.75
CA LYS A 43 -15.54 11.11 6.14
C LYS A 43 -14.83 9.89 6.71
N HIS A 44 -14.71 8.83 5.91
CA HIS A 44 -13.96 7.63 6.29
C HIS A 44 -12.51 7.97 6.65
N VAL A 45 -11.77 8.65 5.77
CA VAL A 45 -10.37 9.01 6.03
C VAL A 45 -10.24 9.90 7.28
N MET A 46 -11.11 10.90 7.43
CA MET A 46 -11.12 11.78 8.61
C MET A 46 -11.43 11.03 9.91
N GLU A 47 -12.31 10.02 9.86
CA GLU A 47 -12.57 9.12 10.99
C GLU A 47 -11.32 8.33 11.38
N TYR A 48 -10.60 7.74 10.41
CA TYR A 48 -9.37 7.00 10.66
C TYR A 48 -8.25 7.86 11.23
N ILE A 49 -8.13 9.11 10.78
CA ILE A 49 -7.22 10.09 11.38
C ILE A 49 -7.59 10.31 12.86
N GLY A 50 -8.89 10.42 13.17
CA GLY A 50 -9.38 10.52 14.55
C GLY A 50 -9.07 9.29 15.38
N ILE A 51 -9.28 8.09 14.82
CA ILE A 51 -8.98 6.80 15.45
C ILE A 51 -7.48 6.70 15.77
N GLY A 52 -6.60 7.02 14.82
CA GLY A 52 -5.15 6.99 15.03
C GLY A 52 -4.72 7.84 16.23
N LYS A 53 -5.23 9.07 16.31
CA LYS A 53 -4.99 9.97 17.46
C LYS A 53 -5.53 9.38 18.76
N LYS A 54 -6.74 8.79 18.75
CA LYS A 54 -7.40 8.21 19.92
C LYS A 54 -6.71 6.95 20.44
N GLU A 55 -6.17 6.13 19.55
CA GLU A 55 -5.43 4.90 19.90
C GLU A 55 -4.00 5.20 20.39
N GLY A 56 -3.55 6.45 20.27
CA GLY A 56 -2.30 6.94 20.83
C GLY A 56 -1.13 6.98 19.84
N ALA A 57 -1.40 6.93 18.53
CA ALA A 57 -0.39 7.24 17.53
C ALA A 57 -0.13 8.75 17.49
N THR A 58 1.11 9.13 17.20
CA THR A 58 1.52 10.52 17.05
C THR A 58 1.14 11.00 15.66
N CYS A 59 0.22 11.96 15.55
CA CYS A 59 -0.05 12.66 14.30
C CYS A 59 1.08 13.67 14.03
N TYR A 60 2.16 13.20 13.39
CA TYR A 60 3.38 13.97 13.14
C TYR A 60 3.16 15.11 12.14
N LEU A 61 2.35 14.88 11.10
CA LEU A 61 1.99 15.88 10.09
C LEU A 61 0.50 15.79 9.76
N GLY A 62 -0.11 16.94 9.46
CA GLY A 62 -1.44 17.03 8.87
C GLY A 62 -2.58 16.61 9.81
N GLY A 63 -3.43 15.71 9.32
CA GLY A 63 -4.53 15.15 10.08
C GLY A 63 -5.74 16.08 10.21
N LYS A 64 -5.93 16.96 9.22
CA LYS A 64 -7.05 17.91 9.13
C LYS A 64 -7.55 18.04 7.68
N ARG A 65 -8.71 18.67 7.54
CA ARG A 65 -9.24 19.13 6.25
C ARG A 65 -8.35 20.27 5.72
N SER A 66 -8.08 20.26 4.42
CA SER A 66 -7.47 21.40 3.73
C SER A 66 -8.58 22.28 3.13
N GLY A 67 -8.59 23.57 3.45
CA GLY A 67 -9.60 24.51 2.96
C GLY A 67 -11.02 24.30 3.52
N THR A 68 -11.98 25.04 2.97
CA THR A 68 -13.39 25.04 3.43
C THR A 68 -14.34 24.29 2.51
N GLU A 69 -13.99 24.12 1.24
CA GLU A 69 -14.82 23.47 0.21
C GLU A 69 -14.14 22.22 -0.37
N GLY A 70 -14.92 21.39 -1.09
CA GLY A 70 -14.44 20.12 -1.63
C GLY A 70 -14.10 19.06 -0.58
N TYR A 71 -13.43 18.00 -1.00
CA TYR A 71 -13.08 16.86 -0.15
C TYR A 71 -11.56 16.74 0.03
N PHE A 72 -10.91 17.85 0.37
CA PHE A 72 -9.45 17.91 0.51
C PHE A 72 -9.00 17.59 1.94
N ILE A 73 -7.98 16.73 2.05
CA ILE A 73 -7.39 16.31 3.32
C ILE A 73 -5.90 16.63 3.26
N GLU A 74 -5.34 17.17 4.35
CA GLU A 74 -3.90 17.39 4.47
C GLU A 74 -3.16 16.04 4.41
N PRO A 75 -2.03 15.94 3.70
CA PRO A 75 -1.17 14.76 3.78
C PRO A 75 -0.82 14.48 5.25
N THR A 76 -1.09 13.26 5.69
CA THR A 76 -1.04 12.92 7.11
C THR A 76 0.02 11.85 7.35
N ILE A 77 0.89 12.11 8.32
CA ILE A 77 1.93 11.17 8.75
C ILE A 77 1.66 10.79 10.19
N PHE A 78 1.48 9.51 10.46
CA PHE A 78 1.48 8.95 11.80
C PHE A 78 2.83 8.30 12.13
N THR A 79 3.33 8.56 13.32
CA THR A 79 4.46 7.85 13.93
C THR A 79 4.01 7.20 15.23
N ASP A 80 4.86 6.34 15.79
CA ASP A 80 4.66 5.70 17.11
C ASP A 80 3.36 4.86 17.20
N ALA A 81 2.80 4.48 16.06
CA ALA A 81 1.66 3.59 15.97
C ALA A 81 2.09 2.16 16.36
N LYS A 82 1.28 1.53 17.23
CA LYS A 82 1.50 0.14 17.64
C LYS A 82 0.94 -0.81 16.57
N PRO A 83 1.52 -2.00 16.37
CA PRO A 83 1.08 -2.94 15.34
C PRO A 83 -0.40 -3.35 15.40
N ASN A 84 -1.04 -3.28 16.57
CA ASN A 84 -2.44 -3.67 16.76
C ASN A 84 -3.43 -2.50 16.63
N MET A 85 -2.97 -1.31 16.22
CA MET A 85 -3.84 -0.17 15.96
C MET A 85 -4.60 -0.35 14.64
N ARG A 86 -5.78 0.25 14.54
CA ARG A 86 -6.60 0.16 13.32
C ARG A 86 -5.90 0.79 12.12
N ILE A 87 -5.25 1.93 12.31
CA ILE A 87 -4.48 2.62 11.27
C ILE A 87 -3.28 1.82 10.72
N THR A 88 -2.87 0.74 11.41
CA THR A 88 -1.82 -0.19 10.94
C THR A 88 -2.35 -1.47 10.31
N LYS A 89 -3.66 -1.73 10.41
CA LYS A 89 -4.29 -3.01 10.00
C LYS A 89 -5.32 -2.85 8.91
N GLU A 90 -6.02 -1.73 8.92
CA GLU A 90 -7.16 -1.44 8.05
C GLU A 90 -6.73 -0.44 6.97
N GLU A 91 -7.33 -0.59 5.78
CA GLU A 91 -7.04 0.26 4.64
C GLU A 91 -7.74 1.62 4.79
N ILE A 92 -6.97 2.71 4.78
CA ILE A 92 -7.47 4.10 4.82
C ILE A 92 -7.65 4.69 3.41
N PHE A 93 -6.92 4.13 2.43
CA PHE A 93 -6.93 4.47 1.00
C PHE A 93 -6.15 5.72 0.55
N ASP A 94 -6.20 6.88 1.23
CA ASP A 94 -5.36 8.10 0.99
C ASP A 94 -5.80 9.25 1.95
N PRO A 95 -5.03 10.33 2.22
CA PRO A 95 -3.59 10.54 2.09
C PRO A 95 -2.87 10.38 3.43
N VAL A 96 -3.00 9.19 4.03
CA VAL A 96 -2.45 8.87 5.36
C VAL A 96 -1.37 7.79 5.24
N VAL A 97 -0.21 8.02 5.85
CA VAL A 97 0.86 7.01 5.97
C VAL A 97 1.24 6.79 7.43
N VAL A 98 1.54 5.55 7.79
CA VAL A 98 2.10 5.20 9.09
C VAL A 98 3.57 4.83 8.92
N ILE A 99 4.45 5.50 9.66
CA ILE A 99 5.89 5.24 9.65
C ILE A 99 6.28 4.59 10.98
N SER A 100 6.57 3.28 10.92
CA SER A 100 7.05 2.50 12.07
C SER A 100 8.56 2.26 12.01
N LYS A 101 9.22 2.28 13.17
CA LYS A 101 10.63 1.93 13.35
C LYS A 101 10.78 0.41 13.47
N PHE A 102 11.82 -0.17 12.88
CA PHE A 102 12.20 -1.57 13.09
C PHE A 102 13.72 -1.74 13.26
N LYS A 103 14.15 -2.80 13.95
CA LYS A 103 15.56 -3.13 14.21
C LYS A 103 16.22 -3.83 13.01
N VAL A 104 17.48 -4.25 13.13
CA VAL A 104 18.17 -5.03 12.09
C VAL A 104 17.74 -6.51 12.09
N ASP A 105 16.43 -6.74 12.10
CA ASP A 105 15.82 -8.07 12.08
C ASP A 105 14.93 -8.17 10.84
N VAL A 106 15.44 -8.86 9.81
CA VAL A 106 14.74 -9.02 8.54
C VAL A 106 13.51 -9.91 8.71
N ASP A 107 13.65 -11.03 9.40
CA ASP A 107 12.56 -11.98 9.57
C ASP A 107 11.45 -11.37 10.42
N GLY A 108 11.81 -10.64 11.48
CA GLY A 108 10.87 -9.90 12.31
C GLY A 108 10.11 -8.81 11.55
N VAL A 109 10.77 -8.04 10.68
CA VAL A 109 10.07 -7.02 9.89
C VAL A 109 9.20 -7.63 8.78
N VAL A 110 9.62 -8.74 8.18
CA VAL A 110 8.80 -9.49 7.21
C VAL A 110 7.56 -10.07 7.89
N ALA A 111 7.71 -10.65 9.08
CA ALA A 111 6.58 -11.15 9.87
C ALA A 111 5.61 -10.03 10.25
N LEU A 112 6.12 -8.88 10.68
CA LEU A 112 5.32 -7.69 10.97
C LEU A 112 4.58 -7.18 9.73
N ALA A 113 5.27 -7.09 8.58
CA ALA A 113 4.66 -6.65 7.34
C ALA A 113 3.55 -7.62 6.90
N ASN A 114 3.75 -8.93 7.07
CA ASN A 114 2.78 -9.95 6.72
C ASN A 114 1.63 -10.10 7.73
N ASP A 115 1.72 -9.49 8.91
CA ASP A 115 0.67 -9.48 9.92
C ASP A 115 -0.43 -8.49 9.53
N THR A 116 -1.20 -8.87 8.50
CA THR A 116 -2.33 -8.14 7.95
C THR A 116 -3.26 -9.11 7.22
N SER A 117 -4.54 -8.76 7.13
CA SER A 117 -5.54 -9.48 6.34
C SER A 117 -5.33 -9.32 4.83
N TYR A 118 -4.55 -8.32 4.44
CA TYR A 118 -4.29 -7.94 3.05
C TYR A 118 -2.90 -8.34 2.60
N ASP A 119 -2.73 -8.46 1.29
CA ASP A 119 -1.47 -8.76 0.64
C ASP A 119 -1.62 -8.52 -0.87
N LEU A 120 -1.53 -7.27 -1.28
CA LEU A 120 -1.54 -6.90 -2.69
C LEU A 120 -0.12 -6.70 -3.21
N THR A 121 0.62 -5.79 -2.58
CA THR A 121 2.00 -5.49 -2.94
C THR A 121 2.83 -5.14 -1.71
N ALA A 122 4.14 -5.34 -1.81
CA ALA A 122 5.15 -4.84 -0.88
C ALA A 122 6.28 -4.16 -1.66
N SER A 123 6.98 -3.23 -1.02
CA SER A 123 8.18 -2.60 -1.58
C SER A 123 9.31 -2.62 -0.56
N VAL A 124 10.51 -2.95 -1.03
CA VAL A 124 11.70 -3.04 -0.20
C VAL A 124 12.82 -2.21 -0.79
N LEU A 125 13.38 -1.29 0.00
CA LEU A 125 14.52 -0.47 -0.36
C LEU A 125 15.77 -0.96 0.38
N LEU A 126 16.74 -1.53 -0.35
CA LEU A 126 17.97 -2.10 0.23
C LEU A 126 19.12 -2.22 -0.80
N PRO A 127 20.38 -2.40 -0.35
CA PRO A 127 21.50 -2.64 -1.25
C PRO A 127 21.30 -3.88 -2.11
N ILE A 128 21.66 -3.80 -3.40
CA ILE A 128 21.45 -4.89 -4.39
C ILE A 128 22.02 -6.25 -3.91
N SER A 129 23.10 -6.23 -3.13
CA SER A 129 23.74 -7.42 -2.56
C SER A 129 22.87 -8.21 -1.58
N ARG A 130 21.77 -7.64 -1.09
CA ARG A 130 20.84 -8.29 -0.15
C ARG A 130 19.49 -8.66 -0.76
N VAL A 131 19.27 -8.43 -2.05
CA VAL A 131 17.96 -8.62 -2.70
C VAL A 131 17.41 -10.02 -2.60
N THR A 132 18.26 -11.04 -2.73
CA THR A 132 17.84 -12.44 -2.64
C THR A 132 17.23 -12.81 -1.29
N SER A 133 17.58 -12.09 -0.21
CA SER A 133 16.99 -12.30 1.11
C SER A 133 15.50 -11.91 1.18
N MET A 134 14.99 -11.16 0.20
CA MET A 134 13.57 -10.77 0.13
C MET A 134 12.71 -11.71 -0.70
N PHE A 135 13.29 -12.65 -1.46
CA PHE A 135 12.51 -13.56 -2.31
C PHE A 135 11.49 -14.43 -1.56
N PRO A 136 11.72 -14.84 -0.29
CA PRO A 136 10.71 -15.56 0.48
C PRO A 136 9.57 -14.70 1.03
N MET A 137 9.58 -13.38 0.77
CA MET A 137 8.58 -12.47 1.29
C MET A 137 7.18 -12.93 0.84
N PRO A 138 6.25 -13.17 1.79
CA PRO A 138 4.96 -13.77 1.51
C PRO A 138 4.00 -12.68 1.04
N PHE A 139 4.37 -11.99 -0.04
CA PHE A 139 3.55 -11.01 -0.71
C PHE A 139 3.35 -11.36 -2.16
N TYR A 140 2.21 -10.98 -2.74
CA TYR A 140 1.94 -11.30 -4.13
C TYR A 140 2.94 -10.63 -5.09
N SER A 141 3.08 -9.30 -5.00
CA SER A 141 4.08 -8.55 -5.78
C SER A 141 5.04 -7.82 -4.87
N VAL A 142 6.33 -8.12 -5.01
CA VAL A 142 7.40 -7.49 -4.23
C VAL A 142 8.25 -6.62 -5.15
N PHE A 143 8.20 -5.31 -4.96
CA PHE A 143 9.06 -4.37 -5.65
C PHE A 143 10.37 -4.19 -4.86
N VAL A 144 11.49 -4.28 -5.56
CA VAL A 144 12.81 -4.11 -4.95
C VAL A 144 13.45 -2.85 -5.52
N ASN A 145 13.77 -1.89 -4.64
CA ASN A 145 14.26 -0.57 -4.98
C ASN A 145 13.33 0.27 -5.88
N TRP A 146 12.06 -0.12 -5.98
CA TRP A 146 10.97 0.55 -6.70
C TRP A 146 9.69 0.54 -5.86
N TYR A 147 8.71 1.33 -6.27
CA TYR A 147 7.38 1.37 -5.70
C TYR A 147 6.36 1.50 -6.83
N ASN A 148 5.29 0.69 -6.78
CA ASN A 148 4.14 0.78 -7.68
C ASN A 148 4.46 0.74 -9.20
N VAL A 149 5.38 -0.15 -9.61
CA VAL A 149 5.71 -0.32 -11.05
C VAL A 149 4.90 -1.49 -11.61
N VAL A 150 3.69 -1.21 -12.07
CA VAL A 150 2.80 -2.20 -12.69
C VAL A 150 2.99 -2.19 -14.20
N THR A 151 3.17 -3.36 -14.80
CA THR A 151 3.32 -3.52 -16.26
C THR A 151 2.31 -4.53 -16.79
N VAL A 152 1.87 -4.35 -18.03
CA VAL A 152 0.91 -5.26 -18.69
C VAL A 152 1.48 -6.67 -18.90
N ASN A 153 2.80 -6.81 -18.88
CA ASN A 153 3.53 -8.07 -19.09
C ASN A 153 3.85 -8.80 -17.78
N SER A 154 3.38 -8.31 -16.63
CA SER A 154 3.51 -8.98 -15.34
C SER A 154 2.14 -9.18 -14.73
N PRO A 155 1.82 -10.37 -14.18
CA PRO A 155 0.51 -10.59 -13.58
C PRO A 155 0.35 -9.70 -12.33
N PHE A 156 -0.82 -9.10 -12.16
CA PHE A 156 -1.19 -8.28 -10.99
C PHE A 156 -2.34 -8.93 -10.22
N GLY A 157 -2.38 -8.78 -8.90
CA GLY A 157 -3.37 -9.41 -8.04
C GLY A 157 -2.93 -9.39 -6.59
N GLY A 158 -3.54 -10.25 -5.77
CA GLY A 158 -3.21 -10.36 -4.35
C GLY A 158 -3.31 -11.78 -3.80
N TYR A 159 -2.86 -11.93 -2.57
CA TYR A 159 -3.16 -13.05 -1.69
C TYR A 159 -4.13 -12.61 -0.58
N LYS A 160 -4.58 -13.57 0.24
CA LYS A 160 -5.50 -13.33 1.38
C LYS A 160 -6.77 -12.59 0.95
N GLN A 161 -7.16 -11.53 1.67
CA GLN A 161 -8.34 -10.72 1.34
C GLN A 161 -8.09 -9.69 0.23
N SER A 162 -6.86 -9.59 -0.32
CA SER A 162 -6.57 -8.72 -1.46
C SER A 162 -7.03 -9.29 -2.81
N GLY A 163 -7.53 -10.52 -2.84
CA GLY A 163 -8.26 -11.06 -4.00
C GLY A 163 -7.89 -12.49 -4.37
N ILE A 164 -8.64 -13.02 -5.33
CA ILE A 164 -8.45 -14.34 -5.94
C ILE A 164 -8.38 -14.15 -7.46
N GLY A 165 -7.45 -14.83 -8.13
CA GLY A 165 -7.20 -14.67 -9.55
C GLY A 165 -6.13 -13.62 -9.86
N ARG A 166 -5.81 -13.46 -11.14
CA ARG A 166 -4.75 -12.56 -11.63
C ARG A 166 -5.25 -11.77 -12.83
N GLU A 167 -4.92 -10.50 -12.84
CA GLU A 167 -5.08 -9.59 -13.97
C GLU A 167 -3.73 -9.39 -14.67
N ASN A 168 -3.76 -8.80 -15.88
CA ASN A 168 -2.60 -8.63 -16.76
C ASN A 168 -1.94 -9.94 -17.23
N ASN A 169 -1.00 -9.79 -18.18
CA ASN A 169 -0.25 -10.86 -18.85
C ASN A 169 -1.14 -12.04 -19.28
N GLU A 170 -0.57 -13.22 -19.54
CA GLU A 170 -1.26 -14.41 -20.00
C GLU A 170 -2.16 -15.04 -18.93
N TYR A 171 -1.88 -14.76 -17.66
CA TYR A 171 -2.63 -15.30 -16.53
C TYR A 171 -4.07 -14.80 -16.51
N VAL A 172 -4.33 -13.59 -17.01
CA VAL A 172 -5.70 -13.05 -17.11
C VAL A 172 -6.59 -13.91 -18.02
N PHE A 173 -6.05 -14.59 -19.03
CA PHE A 173 -6.88 -15.43 -19.90
C PHE A 173 -7.46 -16.63 -19.17
N GLN A 174 -6.86 -17.07 -18.07
CA GLN A 174 -7.40 -18.17 -17.26
C GLN A 174 -8.73 -17.83 -16.60
N ILE A 175 -8.99 -16.54 -16.31
CA ILE A 175 -10.26 -16.09 -15.74
C ILE A 175 -11.31 -15.72 -16.80
N TYR A 176 -10.90 -15.47 -18.05
CA TYR A 176 -11.79 -15.14 -19.17
C TYR A 176 -12.09 -16.33 -20.09
N THR A 177 -11.53 -17.51 -19.83
CA THR A 177 -11.73 -18.71 -20.65
C THR A 177 -12.33 -19.85 -19.84
N GLN A 178 -13.06 -20.75 -20.51
CA GLN A 178 -13.64 -21.93 -19.88
C GLN A 178 -13.13 -23.20 -20.58
N VAL A 179 -12.41 -24.04 -19.85
CA VAL A 179 -11.86 -25.28 -20.38
C VAL A 179 -12.97 -26.32 -20.53
N LYS A 180 -13.11 -26.89 -21.74
CA LYS A 180 -14.06 -27.97 -22.04
C LYS A 180 -13.31 -29.25 -22.38
N ALA A 181 -13.47 -30.29 -21.56
CA ALA A 181 -12.96 -31.62 -21.86
C ALA A 181 -14.01 -32.42 -22.65
N VAL A 182 -13.68 -32.84 -23.87
CA VAL A 182 -14.48 -33.76 -24.69
C VAL A 182 -13.72 -35.09 -24.76
N LYS A 183 -14.33 -36.18 -24.32
CA LYS A 183 -13.73 -37.52 -24.30
C LYS A 183 -14.54 -38.44 -25.20
N VAL A 184 -13.87 -39.08 -26.15
CA VAL A 184 -14.50 -40.00 -27.11
C VAL A 184 -13.83 -41.38 -26.98
N ASN A 185 -14.61 -42.41 -26.71
CA ASN A 185 -14.13 -43.80 -26.71
C ASN A 185 -14.24 -44.36 -28.14
N LEU A 186 -13.12 -44.79 -28.71
CA LEU A 186 -13.03 -45.39 -30.05
C LEU A 186 -12.92 -46.92 -30.03
N GLY A 187 -13.16 -47.57 -28.88
CA GLY A 187 -13.31 -49.02 -28.77
C GLY A 187 -12.05 -49.81 -28.38
N ASN A 188 -11.04 -49.19 -27.79
CA ASN A 188 -9.78 -49.86 -27.40
C ASN A 188 -9.18 -49.37 -26.05
N TYR A 189 -10.00 -48.88 -25.12
CA TYR A 189 -9.55 -48.64 -23.75
C TYR A 189 -9.91 -49.86 -22.88
N PHE A 190 -8.92 -50.32 -22.09
CA PHE A 190 -9.00 -51.48 -21.18
C PHE A 190 -10.31 -51.60 -20.41
#